data_AF-A0A7L0UQ04-F1
#
_entry.id   AF-A0A7L0UQ04-F1
#
_cell.length_a   1.000
_cell.length_b   1.000
_cell.length_c   1.000
_cell.angle_alpha   90.00
_cell.angle_beta   90.00
_cell.angle_gamma   90.00
#
_symmetry.space_group_name_H-M   'P 1'
#
loop_
_entity.id
_entity.type
_entity.pdbx_description
1 polymer ?
#
loop_
_entity_poly.entity_id
_entity_poly.type
_entity_poly.pdbx_seq_one_letter_code
_entity_poly.pdbx_strand_id
1 'polypeptide(L)'
;MAEPAGPFHLLQAGPGRYLCYCCPGPGPGPGGTVYVTDALEVWAAELGARPPLGCALGRGSAALSLGEGKATLRLPDEAPCSALDLWKLPAAEARRQLQALLFGMAGRLESLERRLAGLPKQPADLVQSLSCPSLTEADPSSRKGRGAGSAVLAKRKIPGESLINPGFKSKKAPSGVDFEDS
;
A
#
# COMPACT_ATOMS: atom_id res chain seq x y z
N MET A 1 26.33 6.07 3.99
CA MET A 1 25.34 5.14 4.57
C MET A 1 24.01 5.41 3.88
N ALA A 2 23.33 4.38 3.38
CA ALA A 2 22.01 4.56 2.78
C ALA A 2 20.99 4.89 3.88
N GLU A 3 20.15 5.90 3.65
CA GLU A 3 19.08 6.28 4.58
C GLU A 3 18.04 5.14 4.70
N PRO A 4 17.62 4.77 5.92
CA PRO A 4 16.60 3.74 6.08
C PRO A 4 15.24 4.25 5.64
N ALA A 5 14.82 3.83 4.44
CA ALA A 5 13.58 4.27 3.81
C ALA A 5 12.31 3.62 4.40
N GLY A 6 12.48 2.58 5.23
CA GLY A 6 11.41 1.72 5.72
C GLY A 6 11.07 0.59 4.73
N PRO A 7 10.14 -0.30 5.08
CA PRO A 7 9.23 -0.22 6.23
C PRO A 7 9.91 -0.56 7.57
N PHE A 8 9.32 -0.05 8.65
CA PHE A 8 9.74 -0.25 10.04
C PHE A 8 8.70 -1.11 10.75
N HIS A 9 9.15 -2.13 11.47
CA HIS A 9 8.27 -3.07 12.17
C HIS A 9 8.78 -3.31 13.59
N LEU A 10 7.86 -3.28 14.55
CA LEU A 10 8.16 -3.67 15.92
C LEU A 10 8.03 -5.18 16.06
N LEU A 11 9.06 -5.80 16.61
CA LEU A 11 9.12 -7.22 16.94
C LEU A 11 9.21 -7.38 18.45
N GLN A 12 8.66 -8.47 18.95
CA GLN A 12 8.75 -8.84 20.36
C GLN A 12 9.52 -10.16 20.49
N ALA A 13 10.51 -10.19 21.37
CA ALA A 13 11.24 -11.40 21.72
C ALA A 13 11.41 -11.47 23.24
N GLY A 14 10.68 -12.39 23.88
CA GLY A 14 10.56 -12.41 25.34
C GLY A 14 10.03 -11.07 25.87
N PRO A 15 10.66 -10.46 26.89
CA PRO A 15 10.27 -9.15 27.41
C PRO A 15 10.77 -7.96 26.55
N GLY A 16 11.66 -8.20 25.58
CA GLY A 16 12.30 -7.17 24.79
C GLY A 16 11.47 -6.70 23.59
N ARG A 17 11.63 -5.43 23.22
CA ARG A 17 11.07 -4.84 21.99
C ARG A 17 12.20 -4.45 21.05
N TYR A 18 12.01 -4.79 19.78
CA TYR A 18 13.01 -4.59 18.76
C TYR A 18 12.39 -3.91 17.55
N LEU A 19 13.13 -3.02 16.91
CA LEU A 19 12.79 -2.43 15.64
C LEU A 19 13.49 -3.22 14.53
N CYS A 20 12.72 -3.70 13.57
CA CYS A 20 13.21 -4.32 12.34
C CYS A 20 12.96 -3.39 11.15
N TYR A 21 13.96 -3.22 10.30
CA TYR A 21 13.86 -2.44 9.07
C TYR A 21 14.83 -2.92 8.02
N CYS A 22 14.62 -2.51 6.77
CA CYS A 22 15.50 -2.84 5.66
C CYS A 22 16.11 -1.56 5.07
N CYS A 23 17.36 -1.64 4.67
CA CYS A 23 17.98 -0.65 3.79
C CYS A 23 18.18 -1.27 2.40
N PRO A 24 17.72 -0.62 1.32
CA PRO A 24 17.98 -1.09 -0.03
C PRO A 24 19.49 -1.04 -0.33
N GLY A 25 19.96 -2.00 -1.12
CA GLY A 25 21.34 -2.04 -1.59
C GLY A 25 21.65 -0.92 -2.60
N PRO A 26 22.94 -0.65 -2.87
CA PRO A 26 23.36 0.44 -3.76
C PRO A 26 23.08 0.20 -5.26
N GLY A 27 22.65 -1.00 -5.65
CA GLY A 27 22.42 -1.39 -7.05
C GLY A 27 20.94 -1.62 -7.39
N PRO A 28 20.57 -1.58 -8.68
CA PRO A 28 19.24 -1.97 -9.14
C PRO A 28 19.09 -3.49 -8.98
N GLY A 29 18.52 -3.91 -7.86
CA GLY A 29 18.26 -5.31 -7.55
C GLY A 29 17.47 -5.46 -6.25
N PRO A 30 16.94 -6.66 -5.97
CA PRO A 30 16.21 -6.94 -4.73
C PRO A 30 17.13 -7.00 -3.49
N GLY A 31 18.44 -6.85 -3.69
CA GLY A 31 19.44 -6.87 -2.63
C GLY A 31 19.27 -5.70 -1.67
N GLY A 32 19.50 -5.98 -0.39
CA GLY A 32 19.47 -5.01 0.69
C GLY A 32 19.89 -5.65 2.00
N THR A 33 20.06 -4.84 3.02
CA THR A 33 20.46 -5.30 4.36
C THR A 33 19.28 -5.14 5.30
N VAL A 34 19.00 -6.18 6.08
CA VAL A 34 18.01 -6.18 7.15
C VAL A 34 18.72 -5.84 8.44
N TYR A 35 18.12 -4.95 9.21
CA TYR A 35 18.61 -4.55 10.52
C TYR A 35 17.55 -4.81 11.57
N VAL A 36 17.99 -5.29 12.73
CA VAL A 36 17.19 -5.40 13.95
C VAL A 36 17.92 -4.65 15.06
N THR A 37 17.20 -3.92 15.90
CA THR A 37 17.81 -3.18 17.01
C THR A 37 16.85 -3.01 18.17
N ASP A 38 17.38 -3.05 19.39
CA ASP A 38 16.69 -2.65 20.64
C ASP A 38 17.03 -1.19 21.05
N ALA A 39 17.59 -0.41 20.12
CA ALA A 39 18.16 0.92 20.33
C ALA A 39 19.47 0.98 21.15
N LEU A 40 20.04 -0.16 21.54
CA LEU A 40 21.38 -0.25 22.16
C LEU A 40 22.35 -1.04 21.27
N GLU A 41 21.89 -2.17 20.78
CA GLU A 41 22.63 -3.08 19.92
C GLU A 41 21.94 -3.18 18.55
N VAL A 42 22.73 -3.55 17.54
CA VAL A 42 22.24 -3.69 16.17
C VAL A 42 22.71 -5.02 15.62
N TRP A 43 21.79 -5.78 15.03
CA TRP A 43 22.07 -6.99 14.27
C TRP A 43 21.74 -6.75 12.81
N ALA A 44 22.57 -7.29 11.91
CA ALA A 44 22.41 -7.11 10.47
C ALA A 44 22.55 -8.43 9.71
N ALA A 45 21.86 -8.51 8.58
CA ALA A 45 22.01 -9.59 7.61
C ALA A 45 21.74 -9.11 6.19
N GLU A 46 22.47 -9.66 5.22
CA GLU A 46 22.20 -9.44 3.81
C GLU A 46 20.97 -10.24 3.36
N LEU A 47 20.02 -9.57 2.72
CA LEU A 47 18.76 -10.16 2.26
C LEU A 47 18.95 -11.01 0.98
N GLY A 48 20.08 -10.87 0.29
CA GLY A 48 20.36 -11.61 -0.95
C GLY A 48 19.27 -11.41 -2.01
N ALA A 49 18.96 -12.45 -2.78
CA ALA A 49 17.89 -12.44 -3.78
C ALA A 49 16.48 -12.67 -3.20
N ARG A 50 16.29 -12.56 -1.88
CA ARG A 50 14.98 -12.80 -1.25
C ARG A 50 14.01 -11.66 -1.58
N PRO A 51 12.69 -11.94 -1.64
CA PRO A 51 11.69 -10.91 -1.83
C PRO A 51 11.76 -9.85 -0.72
N PRO A 52 11.38 -8.60 -1.01
CA PRO A 52 11.43 -7.51 -0.04
C PRO A 52 10.61 -7.86 1.20
N LEU A 53 11.27 -7.86 2.35
CA LEU A 53 10.68 -8.25 3.63
C LEU A 53 9.48 -7.42 4.06
N GLY A 54 9.28 -6.24 3.46
CA GLY A 54 8.14 -5.37 3.76
C GLY A 54 6.79 -6.09 3.63
N CYS A 55 6.65 -7.02 2.69
CA CYS A 55 5.42 -7.79 2.53
C CYS A 55 5.25 -8.86 3.63
N ALA A 56 6.35 -9.47 4.09
CA ALA A 56 6.34 -10.53 5.10
C ALA A 56 6.18 -9.98 6.53
N LEU A 57 6.86 -8.87 6.87
CA LEU A 57 6.71 -8.22 8.17
C LEU A 57 5.41 -7.43 8.30
N GLY A 58 4.86 -6.90 7.20
CA GLY A 58 3.57 -6.19 7.20
C GLY A 58 2.38 -7.04 7.66
N ARG A 59 2.50 -8.39 7.62
CA ARG A 59 1.48 -9.32 8.09
C ARG A 59 1.56 -9.64 9.59
N GLY A 60 2.51 -9.05 10.33
CA GLY A 60 2.62 -9.20 11.79
C GLY A 60 3.01 -10.59 12.28
N SER A 61 3.53 -11.45 11.40
CA SER A 61 3.83 -12.86 11.70
C SER A 61 5.35 -13.16 11.71
N ALA A 62 6.18 -12.12 11.75
CA ALA A 62 7.61 -12.28 11.93
C ALA A 62 7.97 -12.50 13.41
N ALA A 63 8.78 -13.52 13.69
CA ALA A 63 9.22 -13.87 15.04
C ALA A 63 10.74 -13.70 15.16
N LEU A 64 11.20 -13.09 16.25
CA LEU A 64 12.62 -12.87 16.54
C LEU A 64 13.05 -13.78 17.69
N SER A 65 14.17 -14.47 17.52
CA SER A 65 14.86 -15.18 18.60
C SER A 65 16.27 -14.63 18.76
N LEU A 66 16.65 -14.29 19.99
CA LEU A 66 17.97 -13.75 20.31
C LEU A 66 18.86 -14.84 20.91
N GLY A 67 20.09 -14.92 20.42
CA GLY A 67 21.18 -15.71 20.99
C GLY A 67 22.40 -14.82 21.27
N GLU A 68 23.49 -15.44 21.75
CA GLU A 68 24.72 -14.72 22.06
C GLU A 68 25.41 -14.25 20.77
N GLY A 69 25.41 -12.93 20.53
CA GLY A 69 26.03 -12.33 19.33
C GLY A 69 25.28 -12.57 18.01
N LYS A 70 24.17 -13.34 18.04
CA LYS A 70 23.39 -13.73 16.86
C LYS A 70 21.90 -13.55 17.14
N ALA A 71 21.15 -13.10 16.15
CA ALA A 71 19.69 -13.13 16.18
C ALA A 71 19.18 -13.93 14.98
N THR A 72 18.01 -14.57 15.12
CA THR A 72 17.36 -15.25 14.00
C THR A 72 15.98 -14.66 13.83
N LEU A 73 15.72 -14.11 12.64
CA LEU A 73 14.42 -13.59 12.23
C LEU A 73 13.71 -14.65 11.41
N ARG A 74 12.58 -15.15 11.92
CA ARG A 74 11.69 -16.06 11.20
C ARG A 74 10.59 -15.24 10.54
N LEU A 75 10.46 -15.44 9.23
CA LEU A 75 9.46 -14.78 8.41
C LEU A 75 8.33 -15.75 8.12
N PRO A 76 7.09 -15.25 8.05
CA PRO A 76 5.94 -16.03 7.65
C PRO A 76 5.99 -16.22 6.14
N ASP A 77 6.64 -17.28 5.68
CA ASP A 77 6.57 -17.71 4.28
C ASP A 77 6.41 -19.24 4.25
N GLU A 78 5.58 -19.70 3.31
CA GLU A 78 5.13 -21.10 3.13
C GLU A 78 6.29 -22.03 2.74
N ALA A 79 7.48 -21.47 2.48
CA ALA A 79 8.69 -22.21 2.21
C ALA A 79 9.39 -22.69 3.51
N PRO A 80 9.97 -23.90 3.53
CA PRO A 80 10.55 -24.52 4.73
C PRO A 80 11.86 -23.86 5.26
N CYS A 81 12.23 -22.67 4.78
CA CYS A 81 13.54 -22.03 5.06
C CYS A 81 13.46 -20.50 5.23
N SER A 82 12.39 -20.00 5.83
CA SER A 82 12.11 -18.56 6.00
C SER A 82 12.81 -17.94 7.22
N ALA A 83 13.93 -18.53 7.66
CA ALA A 83 14.78 -17.99 8.73
C ALA A 83 15.94 -17.19 8.12
N LEU A 84 16.25 -16.05 8.74
CA LEU A 84 17.39 -15.20 8.43
C LEU A 84 18.22 -15.04 9.69
N ASP A 85 19.50 -15.40 9.58
CA ASP A 85 20.46 -15.23 10.66
C ASP A 85 21.10 -13.86 10.55
N LEU A 86 21.02 -13.09 11.64
CA LEU A 86 21.60 -11.77 11.80
C LEU A 86 22.75 -11.81 12.79
N TRP A 87 23.80 -11.06 12.48
CA TRP A 87 24.99 -10.97 13.29
C TRP A 87 25.10 -9.61 13.94
N LYS A 88 25.54 -9.59 15.19
CA LYS A 88 25.72 -8.35 15.94
C LYS A 88 26.80 -7.49 15.29
N LEU A 89 26.48 -6.23 15.04
CA LEU A 89 27.43 -5.27 14.49
C LEU A 89 28.46 -4.84 15.54
N PRO A 90 29.70 -4.55 15.14
CA PRO A 90 30.68 -3.90 16.00
C PRO A 90 30.15 -2.55 16.52
N ALA A 91 30.53 -2.17 17.74
CA ALA A 91 29.99 -0.99 18.40
C ALA A 91 30.14 0.32 17.60
N ALA A 92 31.25 0.49 16.88
CA ALA A 92 31.46 1.69 16.05
C ALA A 92 30.46 1.76 14.88
N GLU A 93 30.16 0.62 14.25
CA GLU A 93 29.23 0.53 13.13
C GLU A 93 27.78 0.63 13.60
N ALA A 94 27.45 -0.05 14.71
CA ALA A 94 26.14 0.05 15.35
C ALA A 94 25.78 1.50 15.69
N ARG A 95 26.73 2.29 16.23
CA ARG A 95 26.51 3.71 16.53
C ARG A 95 26.19 4.54 15.29
N ARG A 96 26.96 4.36 14.21
CA ARG A 96 26.70 5.06 12.94
C ARG A 96 25.34 4.69 12.37
N GLN A 97 24.99 3.41 12.44
CA GLN A 97 23.71 2.91 11.96
C GLN A 97 22.54 3.44 12.80
N LEU A 98 22.66 3.48 14.12
CA LEU A 98 21.64 4.07 15.00
C LEU A 98 21.47 5.57 14.77
N GLN A 99 22.56 6.31 14.55
CA GLN A 99 22.48 7.74 14.20
C GLN A 99 21.73 7.95 12.89
N ALA A 100 22.11 7.23 11.82
CA ALA A 100 21.44 7.31 10.53
C ALA A 100 19.94 6.92 10.64
N LEU A 101 19.63 5.90 11.44
CA LEU A 101 18.26 5.49 11.71
C LEU A 101 17.43 6.58 12.40
N LEU A 102 17.95 7.19 13.46
CA LEU A 102 17.23 8.23 14.20
C LEU A 102 16.97 9.46 13.33
N PHE A 103 17.99 9.93 12.59
CA PHE A 103 17.82 11.07 11.68
C PHE A 103 16.89 10.76 10.52
N GLY A 104 17.03 9.58 9.91
CA GLY A 104 16.14 9.14 8.84
C GLY A 104 14.68 9.01 9.30
N MET A 105 14.44 8.50 10.53
CA MET A 105 13.09 8.47 11.10
C MET A 105 12.53 9.86 11.34
N ALA A 106 13.33 10.80 11.88
CA ALA A 106 12.90 12.18 12.09
C ALA A 106 12.51 12.88 10.77
N GLY A 107 13.32 12.74 9.73
CA GLY A 107 13.01 13.27 8.40
C GLY A 107 11.76 12.65 7.77
N ARG A 108 11.54 11.34 7.99
CA ARG A 108 10.30 10.67 7.55
C ARG A 108 9.08 11.17 8.31
N LEU A 109 9.17 11.37 9.62
CA LEU A 109 8.08 11.93 10.42
C LEU A 109 7.70 13.32 9.93
N GLU A 110 8.66 14.22 9.74
CA GLU A 110 8.42 15.57 9.22
C GLU A 110 7.74 15.55 7.83
N SER A 111 8.24 14.69 6.93
CA SER A 111 7.64 14.51 5.59
C SER A 111 6.21 13.97 5.66
N LEU A 112 5.96 13.00 6.53
CA LEU A 112 4.63 12.43 6.74
C LEU A 112 3.67 13.46 7.34
N GLU A 113 4.10 14.24 8.32
CA GLU A 113 3.31 15.33 8.92
C GLU A 113 2.95 16.40 7.89
N ARG A 114 3.91 16.80 7.03
CA ARG A 114 3.65 17.76 5.95
C ARG A 114 2.65 17.22 4.93
N ARG A 115 2.76 15.95 4.56
CA ARG A 115 1.79 15.28 3.67
C ARG A 115 0.42 15.16 4.31
N LEU A 116 0.37 14.89 5.61
CA LEU A 116 -0.88 14.83 6.38
C LEU A 116 -1.55 16.20 6.50
N ALA A 117 -0.77 17.27 6.69
CA ALA A 117 -1.27 18.64 6.75
C ALA A 117 -1.88 19.11 5.41
N GLY A 118 -1.42 18.57 4.29
CA GLY A 118 -1.95 18.85 2.94
C GLY A 118 -3.21 18.06 2.57
N LEU A 119 -3.64 17.10 3.39
CA LEU A 119 -4.89 16.35 3.16
C LEU A 119 -6.11 17.15 3.66
N PRO A 120 -7.22 17.15 2.92
CA PRO A 120 -8.44 17.82 3.35
C PRO A 120 -8.93 17.19 4.66
N LYS A 121 -9.24 18.04 5.65
CA LYS A 121 -9.67 17.64 7.00
C LYS A 121 -11.08 17.04 7.06
N GLN A 122 -11.74 16.88 5.90
CA GLN A 122 -13.10 16.40 5.74
C GLN A 122 -13.08 15.08 4.96
N PRO A 123 -13.71 14.00 5.46
CA PRO A 123 -13.67 12.68 4.82
C PRO A 123 -14.35 12.62 3.45
N ALA A 124 -15.18 13.61 3.10
CA ALA A 124 -15.88 13.67 1.81
C ALA A 124 -14.94 13.92 0.61
N ASP A 125 -13.83 14.63 0.81
CA ASP A 125 -12.90 14.99 -0.28
C ASP A 125 -11.86 13.89 -0.56
N LEU A 126 -11.64 12.97 0.38
CA LEU A 126 -10.68 11.86 0.24
C LEU A 126 -11.13 10.81 -0.79
N VAL A 127 -12.45 10.61 -0.93
CA VAL A 127 -13.04 9.65 -1.88
C VAL A 127 -12.80 10.11 -3.32
N GLN A 128 -12.73 11.43 -3.56
CA GLN A 128 -12.55 12.00 -4.89
C GLN A 128 -11.07 12.06 -5.31
N SER A 129 -10.14 12.06 -4.35
CA SER A 129 -8.70 12.08 -4.62
C SER A 129 -8.04 10.70 -4.66
N LEU A 130 -8.68 9.66 -4.11
CA LEU A 130 -8.21 8.26 -4.12
C LEU A 130 -8.86 7.40 -5.21
N SER A 131 -9.67 7.99 -6.09
CA SER A 131 -10.16 7.32 -7.29
C SER A 131 -9.03 7.13 -8.30
N CYS A 132 -8.16 6.17 -8.02
CA CYS A 132 -7.41 5.48 -9.06
C CYS A 132 -8.43 4.92 -10.06
N PRO A 133 -8.24 5.09 -11.39
CA PRO A 133 -9.01 4.32 -12.36
C PRO A 133 -8.60 2.86 -12.21
N SER A 134 -9.37 2.11 -11.42
CA SER A 134 -9.28 0.66 -11.35
C SER A 134 -9.59 0.09 -12.73
N LEU A 135 -8.56 -0.51 -13.33
CA LEU A 135 -8.60 -1.80 -14.01
C LEU A 135 -10.03 -2.29 -14.33
N THR A 136 -10.55 -1.95 -15.50
CA THR A 136 -11.56 -2.79 -16.15
C THR A 136 -10.83 -3.73 -17.08
N GLU A 137 -10.68 -4.96 -16.58
CA GLU A 137 -10.58 -6.23 -17.29
C GLU A 137 -10.60 -6.13 -18.83
N ALA A 138 -9.45 -6.39 -19.44
CA ALA A 138 -9.41 -6.89 -20.80
C ALA A 138 -9.53 -8.42 -20.74
N ASP A 139 -10.65 -8.96 -21.21
CA ASP A 139 -10.81 -10.39 -21.51
C ASP A 139 -11.70 -10.55 -22.77
N PRO A 140 -11.65 -11.68 -23.52
CA PRO A 140 -11.31 -11.66 -24.94
C PRO A 140 -12.46 -12.23 -25.81
N SER A 141 -12.19 -12.36 -27.11
CA SER A 141 -13.04 -12.96 -28.16
C SER A 141 -14.11 -11.99 -28.74
N SER A 142 -14.48 -12.02 -30.02
CA SER A 142 -14.57 -13.14 -30.96
C SER A 142 -14.44 -12.69 -32.43
N ARG A 143 -13.96 -13.65 -33.23
CA ARG A 143 -13.98 -13.74 -34.69
C ARG A 143 -15.18 -13.12 -35.43
N LYS A 144 -14.83 -12.53 -36.58
CA LYS A 144 -15.39 -12.77 -37.94
C LYS A 144 -16.79 -12.21 -38.27
N GLY A 145 -16.82 -11.32 -39.25
CA GLY A 145 -18.01 -11.06 -40.07
C GLY A 145 -17.84 -9.86 -41.01
N ARG A 146 -17.68 -10.12 -42.31
CA ARG A 146 -17.94 -9.13 -43.38
C ARG A 146 -19.45 -9.07 -43.62
N GLY A 147 -20.00 -7.91 -43.96
CA GLY A 147 -21.32 -7.84 -44.57
C GLY A 147 -22.02 -6.49 -44.38
N ALA A 148 -22.42 -5.89 -45.49
CA ALA A 148 -23.07 -4.58 -45.63
C ALA A 148 -24.49 -4.51 -45.05
N GLY A 149 -24.97 -3.29 -44.78
CA GLY A 149 -26.42 -3.01 -44.77
C GLY A 149 -26.91 -1.87 -43.88
N SER A 150 -27.13 -0.70 -44.51
CA SER A 150 -28.27 0.21 -44.33
C SER A 150 -28.66 0.78 -42.95
N ALA A 151 -28.39 2.07 -42.80
CA ALA A 151 -29.22 3.17 -42.28
C ALA A 151 -30.35 2.95 -41.24
N VAL A 152 -30.46 3.98 -40.37
CA VAL A 152 -31.67 4.56 -39.76
C VAL A 152 -31.67 4.63 -38.21
N LEU A 153 -31.50 5.89 -37.76
CA LEU A 153 -32.09 6.56 -36.59
C LEU A 153 -31.30 6.61 -35.26
N ALA A 154 -30.50 7.68 -35.14
CA ALA A 154 -30.18 8.30 -33.86
C ALA A 154 -31.48 8.78 -33.18
N LYS A 155 -32.00 7.98 -32.24
CA LYS A 155 -33.05 8.45 -31.33
C LYS A 155 -32.42 9.40 -30.30
N ARG A 156 -32.83 10.66 -30.38
CA ARG A 156 -32.47 11.76 -29.48
C ARG A 156 -32.87 11.38 -28.04
N LYS A 157 -31.92 11.36 -27.12
CA LYS A 157 -32.16 11.22 -25.68
C LYS A 157 -33.02 12.39 -25.20
N ILE A 158 -34.19 12.10 -24.63
CA ILE A 158 -35.06 13.12 -24.05
C ILE A 158 -34.58 13.36 -22.60
N PRO A 159 -34.38 14.62 -22.17
CA PRO A 159 -34.00 14.93 -20.79
C PRO A 159 -35.04 14.37 -19.81
N GLY A 160 -34.60 13.53 -18.87
CA GLY A 160 -35.45 12.95 -17.81
C GLY A 160 -35.58 11.42 -17.81
N GLU A 161 -35.03 10.70 -18.81
CA GLU A 161 -34.92 9.24 -18.73
C GLU A 161 -33.79 8.85 -17.76
N SER A 162 -34.19 8.29 -16.61
CA SER A 162 -33.26 7.90 -15.55
C SER A 162 -32.47 6.64 -15.95
N LEU A 163 -31.13 6.75 -15.99
CA LEU A 163 -30.21 5.68 -16.39
C LEU A 163 -30.18 4.49 -15.42
N ILE A 164 -30.65 4.70 -14.18
CA ILE A 164 -30.61 3.70 -13.11
C ILE A 164 -31.79 2.72 -13.24
N ASN A 165 -32.86 3.10 -13.95
CA ASN A 165 -34.04 2.26 -14.10
C ASN A 165 -34.66 2.41 -15.50
N PRO A 166 -34.10 1.71 -16.52
CA PRO A 166 -34.62 1.78 -17.87
C PRO A 166 -36.06 1.26 -17.92
N GLY A 167 -37.01 2.09 -18.35
CA GLY A 167 -38.44 1.77 -18.42
C GLY A 167 -39.32 2.41 -17.34
N PHE A 168 -38.75 3.21 -16.42
CA PHE A 168 -39.55 3.93 -15.43
C PHE A 168 -40.27 5.13 -16.08
N LYS A 169 -41.56 4.94 -16.41
CA LYS A 169 -42.41 6.03 -16.92
C LYS A 169 -42.67 7.04 -15.79
N SER A 170 -42.32 8.31 -16.01
CA SER A 170 -42.57 9.36 -15.02
C SER A 170 -44.07 9.46 -14.71
N LYS A 171 -44.40 9.66 -13.43
CA LYS A 171 -45.78 9.96 -13.04
C LYS A 171 -46.14 11.36 -13.57
N LYS A 172 -47.23 11.43 -14.34
CA LYS A 172 -47.76 12.67 -14.91
C LYS A 172 -48.12 13.64 -13.79
N ALA A 173 -47.73 14.91 -13.93
CA ALA A 173 -48.06 15.95 -12.95
C ALA A 173 -49.59 16.13 -12.84
N PRO A 174 -50.13 16.49 -11.66
CA PRO A 174 -51.56 16.71 -11.50
C PRO A 174 -51.98 17.87 -12.40
N SER A 175 -52.95 17.62 -13.30
CA SER A 175 -53.64 18.69 -14.00
C SER A 175 -54.53 19.40 -12.99
N GLY A 176 -54.38 20.71 -12.86
CA GLY A 176 -55.21 21.54 -12.00
C GLY A 176 -56.69 21.42 -12.36
N VAL A 177 -57.54 21.66 -11.37
CA VAL A 177 -59.00 21.76 -11.54
C VAL A 177 -59.29 23.19 -12.02
N ASP A 178 -60.03 23.31 -13.11
CA ASP A 178 -60.45 24.60 -13.67
C ASP A 178 -61.76 25.01 -12.96
N PHE A 179 -61.79 26.22 -12.40
CA PHE A 179 -63.01 26.78 -11.82
C PHE A 179 -63.56 27.80 -12.82
N GLU A 180 -64.75 27.52 -13.37
CA GLU A 180 -65.48 28.54 -14.14
C GLU A 180 -65.97 29.63 -13.19
N ASP A 181 -65.64 30.89 -13.51
CA ASP A 181 -66.20 32.07 -12.85
C ASP A 181 -67.62 32.31 -13.37
N SER A 182 -68.65 31.96 -12.58
CA SER A 182 -69.96 32.66 -12.43
C SER A 182 -70.87 31.97 -11.41
#